data_AF-A0A960NKK5-F1
#
_entry.id   AF-A0A960NKK5-F1
#
_cell.length_a   1.000
_cell.length_b   1.000
_cell.length_c   1.000
_cell.angle_alpha   90.00
_cell.angle_beta   90.00
_cell.angle_gamma   90.00
#
_symmetry.space_group_name_H-M   'P 1'
#
loop_
_entity.id
_entity.type
_entity.pdbx_description
1 polymer ?
#
loop_
_entity_poly.entity_id
_entity_poly.type
_entity_poly.pdbx_seq_one_letter_code
_entity_poly.pdbx_strand_id
1 'polypeptide(L)' 'MRNYTRINHQIRVPTVRCVDAEGEQIGVIPISQALNMARAAGLDLVEVAAQSQPPVCRIMDYGKFKYEQQKREAEARKKQ' A
#
# COMPACT_ATOMS: atom_id res chain seq x y z
N MET A 1 -13.39 8.55 -11.36
CA MET A 1 -12.20 7.70 -11.61
C MET A 1 -12.16 6.62 -10.54
N ARG A 2 -12.14 5.33 -10.88
CA ARG A 2 -11.89 4.28 -9.87
C ARG A 2 -10.45 4.47 -9.40
N ASN A 3 -10.26 4.81 -8.13
CA ASN A 3 -8.94 4.85 -7.51
C ASN A 3 -8.42 3.41 -7.49
N TYR A 4 -7.61 3.06 -8.47
CA TYR A 4 -6.98 1.77 -8.55
C TYR A 4 -5.74 1.79 -7.66
N THR A 5 -5.76 1.02 -6.58
CA THR A 5 -4.60 0.81 -5.69
C THR A 5 -3.49 0.14 -6.49
N ARG A 6 -2.36 0.84 -6.66
CA ARG A 6 -1.17 0.28 -7.32
C ARG A 6 -0.39 -0.59 -6.35
N ILE A 7 0.17 -1.68 -6.85
CA ILE A 7 1.01 -2.59 -6.07
C ILE A 7 2.32 -2.92 -6.77
N ASN A 8 3.36 -3.19 -6.00
CA ASN A 8 4.63 -3.72 -6.46
C ASN A 8 5.18 -2.94 -7.68
N HIS A 9 5.41 -3.62 -8.80
CA HIS A 9 5.95 -3.05 -10.03
C HIS A 9 5.00 -2.08 -10.77
N GLN A 10 3.75 -1.95 -10.34
CA GLN A 10 2.83 -0.94 -10.86
C GLN A 10 3.15 0.46 -10.34
N ILE A 11 3.87 0.55 -9.21
CA ILE A 11 4.32 1.80 -8.62
C ILE A 11 5.57 2.23 -9.40
N ARG A 12 5.48 3.37 -10.10
CA ARG A 12 6.53 3.87 -11.01
C ARG A 12 7.03 5.24 -10.56
N VAL A 13 7.69 5.28 -9.40
CA VAL A 13 8.31 6.49 -8.85
C VAL A 13 9.71 6.15 -8.31
N PRO A 14 10.65 7.11 -8.26
CA PRO A 14 12.00 6.84 -7.77
C PRO A 14 12.05 6.57 -6.26
N THR A 15 11.22 7.26 -5.47
CA THR A 15 11.18 7.20 -4.01
C THR A 15 9.76 7.13 -3.48
N VAL A 16 9.61 6.49 -2.33
CA VAL A 16 8.34 6.31 -1.62
C VAL A 16 8.53 6.59 -0.14
N ARG A 17 7.48 7.06 0.54
CA ARG A 17 7.42 7.00 2.01
C ARG A 17 6.92 5.61 2.40
N CYS A 18 7.78 4.79 2.99
CA CYS A 18 7.50 3.40 3.31
C CYS A 18 7.04 3.25 4.77
N VAL A 19 6.02 2.42 4.95
CA VAL A 19 5.57 1.87 6.23
C VAL A 19 5.71 0.35 6.14
N ASP A 20 6.27 -0.31 7.14
CA ASP A 20 6.42 -1.77 7.12
C ASP A 20 5.10 -2.51 7.45
N ALA A 21 5.19 -3.82 7.67
CA ALA A 21 4.05 -4.68 7.93
C ALA A 21 3.53 -4.54 9.37
N GLU A 22 4.40 -4.15 10.29
CA GLU A 22 4.18 -3.92 11.70
C GLU A 22 3.57 -2.53 11.96
N GLY A 23 3.64 -1.64 10.97
CA GLY A 23 3.13 -0.27 11.03
C GLY A 23 4.20 0.77 11.39
N GLU A 24 5.47 0.39 11.44
CA GLU A 24 6.59 1.28 11.68
C GLU A 24 6.87 2.17 10.46
N GLN A 25 7.20 3.43 10.73
CA GLN A 25 7.59 4.38 9.68
C GLN A 25 9.08 4.23 9.35
N ILE A 26 9.36 3.54 8.24
CA ILE A 26 10.73 3.41 7.71
C ILE A 26 11.25 4.75 7.16
N GLY A 27 10.34 5.63 6.72
CA GLY A 27 10.67 6.94 6.17
C GLY A 27 10.71 6.96 4.64
N VAL A 28 11.45 7.90 4.05
CA VAL A 28 11.55 8.03 2.59
C VAL A 28 12.73 7.21 2.08
N ILE A 29 12.44 6.20 1.25
CA ILE A 29 13.44 5.28 0.70
C ILE A 29 13.24 5.10 -0.81
N PRO A 30 14.27 4.62 -1.54
CA PRO A 30 14.12 4.20 -2.93
C PRO A 30 13.06 3.11 -3.07
N ILE A 31 12.31 3.15 -4.17
CA ILE A 31 11.28 2.14 -4.46
C ILE A 31 11.85 0.71 -4.50
N SER A 32 13.07 0.55 -5.00
CA SER A 32 13.77 -0.74 -5.06
C SER A 32 13.98 -1.34 -3.67
N GLN A 33 14.33 -0.52 -2.69
CA GLN A 33 14.48 -0.96 -1.30
C GLN A 33 13.14 -1.39 -0.71
N ALA A 34 12.08 -0.58 -0.90
CA ALA A 34 10.73 -0.92 -0.43
C ALA A 34 10.21 -2.23 -1.05
N LEU A 35 10.45 -2.46 -2.35
CA LEU A 35 10.10 -3.70 -3.04
C LEU A 35 10.87 -4.91 -2.48
N ASN A 36 12.16 -4.73 -2.16
CA ASN A 36 12.96 -5.80 -1.57
C ASN A 36 12.50 -6.13 -0.15
N MET A 37 12.13 -5.13 0.65
CA MET A 37 11.56 -5.36 1.99
C MET A 37 10.23 -6.12 1.92
N ALA A 38 9.34 -5.72 1.02
CA ALA A 38 8.08 -6.44 0.79
C ALA A 38 8.32 -7.90 0.38
N ARG A 39 9.24 -8.13 -0.56
CA ARG A 39 9.63 -9.48 -0.98
C ARG A 39 10.22 -10.31 0.16
N ALA A 40 11.09 -9.71 0.98
CA ALA A 40 11.70 -10.38 2.12
C ALA A 40 10.68 -10.79 3.19
N ALA A 41 9.63 -9.98 3.37
CA ALA A 41 8.51 -10.29 4.25
C ALA A 41 7.47 -11.26 3.64
N GLY A 42 7.59 -11.61 2.35
CA GLY A 42 6.59 -12.40 1.64
C GLY A 42 5.25 -11.66 1.44
N LEU A 43 5.29 -10.33 1.40
CA LEU A 43 4.12 -9.43 1.30
C LEU A 43 4.20 -8.56 0.04
N ASP A 44 3.16 -7.74 -0.17
CA ASP A 44 3.10 -6.77 -1.27
C ASP A 44 3.47 -5.36 -0.80
N LEU A 45 4.11 -4.60 -1.67
CA LEU A 45 4.22 -3.14 -1.52
C LEU A 45 2.96 -2.49 -2.11
N VAL A 46 2.12 -1.90 -1.26
CA VAL A 46 0.83 -1.34 -1.65
C VAL A 46 0.85 0.19 -1.52
N GLU A 47 0.51 0.90 -2.60
CA GLU A 47 0.39 2.37 -2.62
C GLU A 47 -0.93 2.79 -1.95
N VAL A 48 -0.87 3.23 -0.70
CA VAL A 48 -2.05 3.59 0.11
C VAL A 48 -2.44 5.06 -0.03
N ALA A 49 -1.50 5.93 -0.42
CA ALA A 49 -1.78 7.34 -0.72
C ALA A 49 -0.92 7.84 -1.88
N ALA A 50 -1.53 7.88 -3.08
CA ALA A 50 -0.89 8.33 -4.31
C ALA A 50 -0.73 9.86 -4.38
N GLN A 51 -1.57 10.62 -3.67
CA GLN A 51 -1.58 12.07 -3.67
C GLN A 51 -0.45 12.71 -2.86
N SER A 52 0.27 11.93 -2.06
CA SER A 52 1.41 12.41 -1.27
C SER A 52 2.67 12.52 -2.14
N GLN A 53 3.57 13.46 -1.81
CA GLN A 53 4.90 13.58 -2.42
C GLN A 53 5.98 13.46 -1.33
N PRO A 54 6.73 12.34 -1.27
CA PRO A 54 6.60 11.12 -2.09
C PRO A 54 5.33 10.31 -1.74
N PRO A 55 4.83 9.45 -2.66
CA PRO A 55 3.67 8.59 -2.39
C PRO A 55 3.90 7.70 -1.17
N VAL A 56 2.83 7.45 -0.40
CA VAL A 56 2.91 6.58 0.77
C VAL A 56 2.62 5.15 0.35
N CYS A 57 3.58 4.27 0.60
CA CYS A 57 3.47 2.84 0.38
C CYS A 57 3.54 2.11 1.72
N ARG A 58 2.75 1.05 1.87
CA ARG A 58 2.80 0.17 3.04
C ARG A 58 3.02 -1.27 2.59
N ILE A 59 3.86 -1.99 3.33
CA ILE A 59 4.08 -3.42 3.13
C ILE A 59 2.91 -4.18 3.78
N MET A 60 2.10 -4.89 3.01
CA MET A 60 0.95 -5.66 3.53
C MET A 60 0.46 -6.71 2.53
N ASP A 61 -0.45 -7.58 2.98
CA ASP A 61 -1.19 -8.49 2.10
C ASP A 61 -2.28 -7.70 1.34
N TYR A 62 -2.11 -7.54 0.03
CA TYR A 62 -3.06 -6.80 -0.81
C TYR A 62 -4.43 -7.50 -0.91
N GLY A 63 -4.45 -8.83 -0.93
CA GLY A 63 -5.68 -9.62 -1.02
C GLY A 63 -6.56 -9.41 0.21
N LYS A 64 -5.95 -9.52 1.41
CA LYS A 64 -6.61 -9.25 2.69
C LYS A 64 -7.08 -7.80 2.78
N PHE A 65 -6.24 -6.85 2.41
CA PHE A 65 -6.59 -5.42 2.39
C PHE A 65 -7.83 -5.15 1.51
N LYS A 66 -7.83 -5.69 0.29
CA LYS A 66 -8.95 -5.50 -0.65
C LYS A 66 -10.24 -6.14 -0.13
N TYR A 67 -10.16 -7.27 0.56
CA TYR A 67 -11.30 -7.92 1.18
C TYR A 67 -11.88 -7.08 2.32
N GLU A 68 -11.02 -6.61 3.23
CA GLU A 68 -11.43 -5.78 4.37
C GLU A 68 -12.05 -4.46 3.91
N GLN A 69 -11.48 -3.82 2.88
CA GLN A 69 -12.05 -2.61 2.29
C GLN A 69 -13.44 -2.84 1.70
N GLN A 70 -13.63 -3.91 0.92
CA GLN A 70 -14.95 -4.26 0.37
C GLN A 70 -15.96 -4.56 1.47
N LYS A 71 -15.55 -5.29 2.52
CA LYS A 71 -16.42 -5.60 3.66
C LYS A 71 -16.85 -4.31 4.37
N ARG A 72 -15.92 -3.41 4.66
CA ARG A 72 -16.20 -2.11 5.29
C ARG A 72 -17.13 -1.24 4.43
N GLU A 73 -16.91 -1.18 3.12
CA GLU A 73 -17.79 -0.46 2.20
C GLU A 73 -19.19 -1.04 2.17
N ALA A 74 -19.32 -2.37 2.19
CA ALA A 74 -20.62 -3.05 2.23
C ALA A 74 -21.37 -2.80 3.54
N GLU A 75 -20.67 -2.82 4.67
CA GLU A 75 -21.24 -2.50 5.99
C GLU A 75 -21.67 -1.03 6.09
N ALA A 76 -20.88 -0.09 5.55
CA ALA A 76 -21.22 1.33 5.53
C ALA A 76 -22.49 1.62 4.72
N ARG A 77 -22.67 0.94 3.58
CA ARG A 77 -23.87 1.07 2.74
C ARG A 77 -25.14 0.49 3.40
N LYS A 78 -25.01 -0.48 4.30
CA LYS A 78 -26.16 -1.05 5.04
C LYS A 78 -26.64 -0.18 6.20
N LYS A 79 -25.81 0.76 6.65
CA LYS A 79 -26.12 1.69 7.76
C LYS A 79 -26.64 3.04 7.27
N GLN A 80 -26.74 3.24 5.96
CA GLN A 80 -27.37 4.38 5.30
C GLN A 80 -28.80 4.00 4.91
#